data_AF-G5K3M1-F1
#
_entry.id   AF-G5K3M1-F1
#
_cell.length_a   1.000
_cell.length_b   1.000
_cell.length_c   1.000
_cell.angle_alpha   90.00
_cell.angle_beta   90.00
_cell.angle_gamma   90.00
#
_symmetry.space_group_name_H-M   'P 1'
#
loop_
_entity.id
_entity.type
_entity.pdbx_description
1 polymer ?
#
loop_
_entity_poly.entity_id
_entity_poly.type
_entity_poly.pdbx_seq_one_letter_code
_entity_poly.pdbx_strand_id
1 'polypeptide(L)' 'MTNEDTVVFAGSAPSSLGNQVYKDLIPFVREKGAEVVCDFEGQNLLDSLAYQPLLVKPNNHEL' A
#
# COMPACT_ATOMS: atom_id res chain seq x y z
N MET A 1 -0.39 -1.78 16.98
CA MET A 1 -1.41 -2.40 16.12
C MET A 1 -1.43 -3.87 16.47
N THR A 2 -2.47 -4.56 16.08
CA THR A 2 -2.62 -6.00 16.30
C THR A 2 -2.86 -6.68 14.96
N ASN A 3 -2.79 -8.01 14.96
CA ASN A 3 -3.04 -8.83 13.78
C ASN A 3 -4.53 -8.82 13.36
N GLU A 4 -5.39 -8.19 14.14
CA GLU A 4 -6.80 -7.95 13.81
C GLU A 4 -7.01 -6.58 13.12
N ASP A 5 -5.98 -5.72 13.11
CA ASP A 5 -6.06 -4.42 12.45
C ASP A 5 -5.74 -4.58 10.96
N THR A 6 -6.48 -3.83 10.13
CA THR A 6 -6.18 -3.65 8.70
C THR A 6 -5.99 -2.18 8.39
N VAL A 7 -4.92 -1.84 7.69
CA VAL A 7 -4.67 -0.48 7.18
C VAL A 7 -4.81 -0.47 5.68
N VAL A 8 -5.61 0.49 5.20
CA VAL A 8 -5.82 0.71 3.77
C VAL A 8 -5.02 1.95 3.35
N PHE A 9 -4.08 1.77 2.43
CA PHE A 9 -3.46 2.87 1.71
C PHE A 9 -4.17 3.06 0.39
N ALA A 10 -4.83 4.20 0.21
CA ALA A 10 -5.60 4.52 -0.99
C ALA A 10 -5.18 5.85 -1.61
N GLY A 11 -5.05 5.87 -2.93
CA GLY A 11 -4.68 7.06 -3.70
C GLY A 11 -3.19 7.39 -3.65
N SER A 12 -2.81 8.46 -4.36
CA SER A 12 -1.44 8.95 -4.40
C SER A 12 -1.11 9.86 -3.22
N ALA A 13 0.13 9.84 -2.76
CA ALA A 13 0.63 10.82 -1.80
C ALA A 13 0.62 12.23 -2.42
N PRO A 14 0.54 13.30 -1.59
CA PRO A 14 0.71 14.67 -2.07
C PRO A 14 2.02 14.82 -2.85
N SER A 15 2.00 15.63 -3.91
CA SER A 15 3.16 15.82 -4.81
C SER A 15 4.41 16.34 -4.09
N SER A 16 4.25 17.10 -3.01
CA SER A 16 5.35 17.59 -2.17
C SER A 16 6.06 16.49 -1.37
N LEU A 17 5.39 15.35 -1.15
CA LEU A 17 5.90 14.22 -0.39
C LEU A 17 6.37 13.08 -1.29
N GLY A 18 5.62 12.85 -2.39
CA GLY A 18 5.86 11.76 -3.32
C GLY A 18 5.50 10.39 -2.76
N ASN A 19 5.29 9.42 -3.64
CA ASN A 19 4.84 8.08 -3.25
C ASN A 19 5.92 7.25 -2.55
N GLN A 20 7.15 7.77 -2.46
CA GLN A 20 8.24 7.15 -1.72
C GLN A 20 7.89 6.96 -0.23
N VAL A 21 6.98 7.78 0.32
CA VAL A 21 6.49 7.62 1.70
C VAL A 21 5.87 6.24 1.95
N TYR A 22 5.22 5.62 0.97
CA TYR A 22 4.61 4.30 1.14
C TYR A 22 5.67 3.20 1.32
N LYS A 23 6.89 3.43 0.84
CA LYS A 23 8.01 2.50 1.04
C LYS A 23 8.45 2.42 2.51
N ASP A 24 8.17 3.46 3.28
CA ASP A 24 8.45 3.51 4.72
C ASP A 24 7.22 3.08 5.53
N LEU A 25 6.02 3.53 5.14
CA LEU A 25 4.78 3.28 5.88
C LEU A 25 4.28 1.83 5.78
N ILE A 26 4.35 1.21 4.61
CA ILE A 26 3.84 -0.16 4.43
C ILE A 26 4.64 -1.16 5.30
N PRO A 27 5.99 -1.17 5.29
CA PRO A 27 6.76 -2.02 6.19
C PRO A 27 6.50 -1.71 7.66
N PHE A 28 6.41 -0.43 8.02
CA PHE A 28 6.14 -0.01 9.39
C PHE A 28 4.83 -0.59 9.91
N VAL A 29 3.75 -0.52 9.13
CA VAL A 29 2.44 -1.09 9.52
C VAL A 29 2.53 -2.59 9.71
N ARG A 30 3.20 -3.31 8.80
CA ARG A 30 3.39 -4.75 8.91
C ARG A 30 4.23 -5.14 10.13
N GLU A 31 5.28 -4.38 10.43
CA GLU A 31 6.11 -4.57 11.64
C GLU A 31 5.29 -4.38 12.92
N LYS A 32 4.28 -3.49 12.90
CA LYS A 32 3.34 -3.31 14.01
C LYS A 32 2.27 -4.41 14.09
N GLY A 33 2.29 -5.40 13.20
CA GLY A 33 1.46 -6.59 13.23
C GLY A 33 0.18 -6.51 12.40
N ALA A 34 -0.10 -5.40 11.72
CA ALA A 34 -1.35 -5.23 10.97
C ALA A 34 -1.25 -5.69 9.52
N GLU A 35 -2.40 -6.09 8.97
CA GLU A 35 -2.54 -6.37 7.54
C GLU A 35 -2.65 -5.09 6.72
N VAL A 36 -2.19 -5.15 5.47
CA VAL A 36 -2.16 -4.00 4.57
C VAL A 36 -2.97 -4.27 3.32
N VAL A 37 -3.81 -3.31 2.94
CA VAL A 37 -4.50 -3.25 1.66
C VAL A 37 -4.00 -2.04 0.88
N CYS A 38 -3.72 -2.22 -0.41
CA CYS A 38 -3.26 -1.15 -1.29
C CYS A 38 -4.27 -0.88 -2.42
N ASP A 39 -4.79 0.34 -2.48
CA ASP A 39 -5.63 0.87 -3.54
C ASP A 39 -4.89 2.01 -4.25
N PHE A 40 -4.00 1.63 -5.15
CA PHE A 40 -3.20 2.55 -5.94
C PHE A 40 -3.47 2.35 -7.42
N GLU A 41 -2.97 3.30 -8.22
CA GLU A 41 -2.98 3.21 -9.67
C GLU A 41 -1.56 3.12 -10.23
N GLY A 42 -1.43 2.54 -11.43
CA GLY A 42 -0.20 2.57 -12.23
C GLY A 42 1.03 2.01 -11.50
N GLN A 43 2.17 2.74 -11.55
CA GLN A 43 3.43 2.24 -11.00
C GLN A 43 3.39 2.01 -9.49
N ASN A 44 2.62 2.80 -8.74
CA ASN A 44 2.51 2.62 -7.29
C ASN A 44 1.84 1.29 -6.93
N LEU A 45 0.86 0.87 -7.75
CA LEU A 45 0.21 -0.42 -7.59
C LEU A 45 1.22 -1.55 -7.77
N LEU A 46 2.03 -1.48 -8.83
CA LEU A 46 3.07 -2.46 -9.10
C LEU A 46 4.14 -2.49 -8.00
N ASP A 47 4.61 -1.32 -7.58
CA ASP A 47 5.60 -1.18 -6.50
C ASP A 47 5.06 -1.73 -5.17
N SER A 48 3.75 -1.62 -4.92
CA SER A 48 3.12 -2.13 -3.70
C SER A 48 3.17 -3.66 -3.58
N LEU A 49 3.21 -4.38 -4.71
CA LEU A 49 3.27 -5.85 -4.72
C LEU A 49 4.53 -6.39 -4.05
N ALA A 50 5.64 -5.64 -4.09
CA ALA A 50 6.88 -6.01 -3.40
C ALA A 50 6.69 -6.15 -1.88
N TYR A 51 5.67 -5.50 -1.32
CA TYR A 51 5.33 -5.55 0.10
C TYR A 51 4.30 -6.61 0.46
N GLN A 52 3.85 -7.44 -0.50
CA GLN A 52 2.89 -8.53 -0.31
C GLN A 52 1.67 -8.09 0.54
N PRO A 53 0.90 -7.10 0.09
CA PRO A 53 -0.32 -6.70 0.78
C PRO A 53 -1.33 -7.86 0.77
N LEU A 54 -2.25 -7.85 1.74
CA LEU A 54 -3.37 -8.77 1.82
C LEU A 54 -4.24 -8.72 0.55
N LEU A 55 -4.44 -7.50 0.02
CA LEU A 55 -5.22 -7.25 -1.18
C LEU A 55 -4.70 -6.03 -1.93
N VAL A 56 -4.72 -6.13 -3.27
CA VAL A 56 -4.63 -5.01 -4.20
C VAL A 56 -5.90 -4.91 -5.02
N LYS A 57 -6.27 -3.71 -5.48
CA LYS A 57 -7.46 -3.47 -6.32
C LYS A 57 -7.08 -2.96 -7.73
N PRO A 58 -6.41 -3.75 -8.59
CA PRO A 58 -6.20 -3.36 -9.98
C PRO A 58 -7.54 -3.18 -10.70
N ASN A 59 -7.63 -2.21 -11.60
CA ASN A 59 -8.69 -2.13 -12.59
C ASN A 59 -8.28 -2.89 -13.87
N ASN A 60 -9.21 -3.12 -14.80
CA ASN A 60 -8.96 -3.94 -16.00
C ASN A 60 -7.81 -3.46 -16.90
N HIS A 61 -7.50 -2.16 -16.91
CA HIS A 61 -6.38 -1.62 -17.69
C HIS A 61 -5.01 -1.88 -17.03
N GLU A 62 -5.01 -2.28 -15.76
CA GLU A 62 -3.83 -2.48 -14.91
C GLU A 62 -3.50 -3.98 -14.71
N LEU A 63 -4.33 -4.87 -15.28
CA LEU A 63 -4.19 -6.33 -15.26
C LEU A 63 -3.37 -6.86 -16.44
#